data_AF-A0A937BTL3-F1
#
_entry.id   AF-A0A937BTL3-F1
#
_cell.length_a   1.000
_cell.length_b   1.000
_cell.length_c   1.000
_cell.angle_alpha   90.00
_cell.angle_beta   90.00
_cell.angle_gamma   90.00
#
_symmetry.space_group_name_H-M   'P 1'
#
loop_
_entity.id
_entity.type
_entity.pdbx_description
1 polymer ?
#
loop_
_entity_poly.entity_id
_entity_poly.type
_entity_poly.pdbx_seq_one_letter_code
_entity_poly.pdbx_strand_id
1 'polypeptide(L)'
;MMVLQRFFDISALQPSTTYHFRVYEYNGTGATTSYLTASFGSGNQATLSAPVTPTSAINFTNVSGSTVRINWTNGSGTGRLLLMHQGAAVDSDPPNLSFYNGNSIFGSGTEIGTGNFVIYRSTANNITVTNLLPATTYHIAAYEYNGSVGPMYRVPGVTASITTAAALLLR
;
A
#
# COMPACT_ATOMS: atom_id res chain seq x y z
N MET A 1 21.03 -39.41 0.80
CA MET A 1 20.87 -38.39 1.85
C MET A 1 19.55 -37.68 1.59
N MET A 2 18.49 -38.00 2.34
CA MET A 2 17.16 -37.42 2.16
C MET A 2 17.16 -36.03 2.80
N VAL A 3 16.97 -34.98 2.01
CA VAL A 3 16.79 -33.62 2.52
C VAL A 3 15.36 -33.53 3.05
N LEU A 4 15.20 -33.48 4.37
CA LEU A 4 13.92 -33.15 4.99
C LEU A 4 13.58 -31.70 4.64
N GLN A 5 12.55 -31.48 3.82
CA GLN A 5 12.03 -30.14 3.58
C GLN A 5 11.30 -29.68 4.85
N ARG A 6 11.89 -28.72 5.57
CA ARG A 6 11.39 -28.25 6.87
C ARG A 6 10.39 -27.09 6.77
N PHE A 7 10.06 -26.66 5.56
CA PHE A 7 9.11 -25.58 5.31
C PHE A 7 8.40 -25.77 3.96
N PHE A 8 7.16 -25.30 3.87
CA PHE A 8 6.38 -25.27 2.64
C PHE A 8 5.66 -23.92 2.56
N ASP A 9 5.80 -23.24 1.43
CA ASP A 9 5.13 -21.96 1.19
C ASP A 9 3.75 -22.21 0.59
N ILE A 10 2.72 -21.65 1.24
CA ILE A 10 1.34 -21.72 0.76
C ILE A 10 1.00 -20.39 0.09
N SER A 11 0.58 -20.46 -1.16
CA SER A 11 0.17 -19.30 -1.98
C SER A 11 -1.35 -19.26 -2.20
N ALA A 12 -1.82 -18.20 -2.86
CA ALA A 12 -3.23 -18.00 -3.20
C ALA A 12 -4.21 -18.02 -2.01
N LEU A 13 -3.74 -17.65 -0.82
CA LEU A 13 -4.59 -17.46 0.36
C LEU A 13 -5.42 -16.18 0.22
N GLN A 14 -6.65 -16.21 0.72
CA GLN A 14 -7.52 -15.05 0.78
C GLN A 14 -7.05 -14.08 1.88
N PRO A 15 -7.06 -12.77 1.65
CA PRO A 15 -6.76 -11.77 2.67
C PRO A 15 -7.74 -11.79 3.84
N SER A 16 -7.36 -11.22 4.98
CA SER A 16 -8.18 -11.14 6.20
C SER A 16 -8.82 -12.46 6.63
N THR A 17 -8.16 -13.59 6.35
CA THR A 17 -8.70 -14.94 6.56
C THR A 17 -7.77 -15.74 7.46
N THR A 18 -8.33 -16.35 8.51
CA THR A 18 -7.61 -17.29 9.36
C THR A 18 -7.61 -18.67 8.73
N TYR A 19 -6.42 -19.16 8.40
CA TYR A 19 -6.22 -20.53 7.94
C TYR A 19 -5.80 -21.41 9.10
N HIS A 20 -6.40 -22.60 9.18
CA HIS A 20 -6.08 -23.61 10.18
C HIS A 20 -5.33 -24.76 9.52
N PHE A 21 -4.27 -25.21 10.17
CA PHE A 21 -3.37 -26.24 9.66
C PHE A 21 -3.36 -27.43 10.60
N ARG A 22 -3.28 -28.62 10.01
CA ARG A 22 -2.91 -29.87 10.68
C ARG A 22 -1.78 -30.51 9.89
N VAL A 23 -0.79 -31.04 10.62
CA VAL A 23 0.39 -31.70 10.07
C VAL A 23 0.41 -33.12 10.61
N TYR A 24 0.35 -34.09 9.69
CA TYR A 24 0.42 -35.51 10.00
C TYR A 24 1.77 -36.06 9.55
N GLU A 25 2.46 -36.77 10.44
CA GLU A 25 3.62 -37.58 10.05
C GLU A 25 3.13 -38.81 9.27
N TYR A 26 3.95 -39.29 8.33
CA TYR A 26 3.62 -40.48 7.55
C TYR A 26 4.85 -41.36 7.32
N ASN A 27 4.62 -42.66 7.14
CA ASN A 27 5.62 -43.66 6.74
C ASN A 27 5.20 -44.33 5.42
N GLY A 28 6.16 -44.88 4.67
CA GLY A 28 5.90 -45.54 3.39
C GLY A 28 5.89 -44.59 2.19
N THR A 29 5.77 -45.15 0.98
CA THR A 29 5.77 -44.39 -0.29
C THR A 29 4.67 -44.88 -1.23
N GLY A 30 4.13 -43.95 -2.04
CA GLY A 30 3.08 -44.25 -3.02
C GLY A 30 1.84 -44.86 -2.36
N ALA A 31 1.34 -45.97 -2.89
CA ALA A 31 0.13 -46.63 -2.40
C ALA A 31 0.27 -47.26 -1.00
N THR A 32 1.49 -47.33 -0.44
CA THR A 32 1.75 -47.90 0.90
C THR A 32 1.89 -46.85 2.00
N THR A 33 1.67 -45.57 1.67
CA THR A 33 1.78 -44.48 2.64
C THR A 33 0.73 -44.60 3.75
N SER A 34 1.19 -44.59 5.00
CA SER A 34 0.37 -44.63 6.21
C SER A 34 0.58 -43.37 7.03
N TYR A 35 -0.51 -42.66 7.36
CA TYR A 35 -0.49 -41.40 8.12
C TYR A 35 -0.80 -41.63 9.60
N LEU A 36 -0.06 -40.94 10.48
CA LEU A 36 -0.32 -40.92 11.92
C LEU A 36 -1.45 -39.93 12.23
N THR A 37 -2.71 -40.39 12.23
CA THR A 37 -3.88 -39.51 12.44
C THR A 37 -4.25 -39.28 13.91
N ALA A 38 -3.75 -40.13 14.82
CA ALA A 38 -4.05 -40.06 16.25
C ALA A 38 -3.28 -38.95 16.99
N SER A 39 -2.14 -38.52 16.45
CA SER A 39 -1.31 -37.45 16.99
C SER A 39 -0.83 -36.58 15.82
N PHE A 40 -1.13 -35.28 15.88
CA PHE A 40 -0.79 -34.34 14.81
C PHE A 40 -0.38 -32.99 15.38
N GLY A 41 0.51 -32.31 14.67
CA GLY A 41 0.77 -30.89 14.91
C GLY A 41 -0.37 -30.05 14.37
N SER A 42 -0.75 -28.99 15.08
CA SER A 42 -1.75 -28.04 14.59
C SER A 42 -1.34 -26.60 14.86
N GLY A 43 -1.80 -25.68 14.02
CA GLY A 43 -1.63 -24.25 14.20
C GLY A 43 -2.62 -23.48 13.33
N ASN A 44 -2.67 -22.17 13.51
CA ASN A 44 -3.46 -21.30 12.65
C ASN A 44 -2.76 -19.96 12.47
N GLN A 45 -3.04 -19.30 11.35
CA GLN A 45 -2.48 -17.99 11.06
C GLN A 45 -3.49 -17.19 10.23
N ALA A 46 -3.65 -15.91 10.59
CA ALA A 46 -4.41 -14.97 9.78
C ALA A 46 -3.52 -14.34 8.71
N THR A 47 -4.07 -14.19 7.50
CA THR A 47 -3.49 -13.35 6.46
C THR A 47 -3.69 -11.87 6.78
N LEU A 48 -2.94 -10.99 6.08
CA LEU A 48 -2.99 -9.55 6.29
C LEU A 48 -4.40 -8.99 6.07
N SER A 49 -4.77 -8.03 6.93
CA SER A 49 -5.98 -7.22 6.79
C SER A 49 -5.64 -5.77 6.49
N ALA A 50 -6.58 -5.05 5.87
CA ALA A 50 -6.43 -3.62 5.63
C ALA A 50 -6.39 -2.84 6.97
N PRO A 51 -5.69 -1.69 7.03
CA PRO A 51 -5.72 -0.81 8.20
C PRO A 51 -7.13 -0.33 8.54
N VAL A 52 -7.40 -0.10 9.83
CA VAL A 52 -8.71 0.32 10.35
C VAL A 52 -8.82 1.84 10.41
N THR A 53 -7.81 2.52 10.95
CA THR A 53 -7.79 3.98 11.09
C THR A 53 -7.15 4.60 9.85
N PRO A 54 -7.83 5.51 9.13
CA PRO A 54 -7.25 6.19 7.98
C PRO A 54 -6.24 7.25 8.40
N THR A 55 -5.41 7.68 7.44
CA THR A 55 -4.71 8.96 7.47
C THR A 55 -5.69 10.09 7.79
N SER A 56 -5.26 11.12 8.51
CA SER A 56 -6.10 12.29 8.82
C SER A 56 -5.30 13.60 8.80
N ALA A 57 -5.98 14.73 9.00
CA ALA A 57 -5.37 16.05 9.14
C ALA A 57 -4.40 16.43 8.01
N ILE A 58 -4.76 16.10 6.76
CA ILE A 58 -3.96 16.49 5.59
C ILE A 58 -3.90 18.01 5.49
N ASN A 59 -2.69 18.56 5.43
CA ASN A 59 -2.44 19.98 5.27
C ASN A 59 -1.24 20.24 4.35
N PHE A 60 -1.20 21.44 3.78
CA PHE A 60 -0.21 21.84 2.80
C PHE A 60 0.61 23.02 3.33
N THR A 61 1.93 22.94 3.22
CA THR A 61 2.88 24.00 3.59
C THR A 61 3.91 24.18 2.49
N ASN A 62 4.71 25.26 2.57
CA ASN A 62 5.78 25.58 1.61
C ASN A 62 5.31 25.49 0.14
N VAL A 63 4.13 26.05 -0.14
CA VAL A 63 3.52 26.03 -1.46
C VAL A 63 4.22 27.05 -2.36
N SER A 64 4.84 26.57 -3.42
CA SER A 64 5.42 27.39 -4.48
C SER A 64 4.73 27.11 -5.82
N GLY A 65 5.23 27.71 -6.91
CA GLY A 65 4.73 27.42 -8.24
C GLY A 65 5.09 26.02 -8.75
N SER A 66 6.07 25.35 -8.15
CA SER A 66 6.57 24.04 -8.63
C SER A 66 6.71 22.98 -7.55
N THR A 67 6.45 23.32 -6.29
CA THR A 67 6.60 22.44 -5.14
C THR A 67 5.49 22.65 -4.12
N VAL A 68 5.15 21.58 -3.41
CA VAL A 68 4.26 21.61 -2.24
C VAL A 68 4.77 20.62 -1.20
N ARG A 69 4.78 21.02 0.07
CA ARG A 69 4.94 20.08 1.18
C ARG A 69 3.57 19.63 1.68
N ILE A 70 3.35 18.33 1.67
CA ILE A 70 2.13 17.68 2.16
C ILE A 70 2.46 17.03 3.50
N ASN A 71 1.64 17.31 4.51
CA ASN A 71 1.77 16.75 5.86
C ASN A 71 0.45 16.08 6.25
N TRP A 72 0.51 15.07 7.12
CA TRP A 72 -0.67 14.37 7.61
C TRP A 72 -0.41 13.75 8.98
N THR A 73 -1.49 13.28 9.61
CA THR A 73 -1.45 12.40 10.78
C THR A 73 -1.63 10.97 10.32
N ASN A 74 -0.74 10.10 10.78
CA ASN A 74 -0.75 8.67 10.47
C ASN A 74 -1.97 8.00 11.08
N GLY A 75 -2.62 7.14 10.30
CA GLY A 75 -3.57 6.15 10.77
C GLY A 75 -2.89 4.87 11.26
N SER A 76 -3.59 3.74 11.13
CA SER A 76 -3.15 2.47 11.71
C SER A 76 -2.37 1.58 10.73
N GLY A 77 -1.99 2.07 9.55
CA GLY A 77 -1.27 1.29 8.56
C GLY A 77 0.23 1.25 8.84
N THR A 78 0.86 0.13 8.46
CA THR A 78 2.32 0.00 8.48
C THR A 78 3.03 0.93 7.50
N GLY A 79 2.32 1.48 6.51
CA GLY A 79 2.77 2.52 5.60
C GLY A 79 1.61 3.22 4.92
N ARG A 80 1.90 4.29 4.17
CA ARG A 80 0.90 5.05 3.41
C ARG A 80 1.29 5.17 1.95
N LEU A 81 0.29 5.16 1.07
CA LEU A 81 0.40 5.51 -0.34
C LEU A 81 -0.38 6.80 -0.58
N LEU A 82 0.21 7.79 -1.26
CA LEU A 82 -0.52 8.98 -1.72
C LEU A 82 -0.55 8.98 -3.26
N LEU A 83 -1.76 9.14 -3.80
CA LEU A 83 -1.98 9.50 -5.20
C LEU A 83 -2.12 11.00 -5.33
N MET A 84 -1.69 11.53 -6.47
CA MET A 84 -1.91 12.92 -6.88
C MET A 84 -2.38 12.94 -8.33
N HIS A 85 -3.34 13.80 -8.64
CA HIS A 85 -3.88 14.03 -9.97
C HIS A 85 -3.89 15.54 -10.25
N GLN A 86 -3.43 15.94 -11.44
CA GLN A 86 -3.44 17.33 -11.88
C GLN A 86 -4.81 17.72 -12.44
N GLY A 87 -5.43 18.78 -11.92
CA GLY A 87 -6.64 19.40 -12.48
C GLY A 87 -7.97 18.66 -12.31
N ALA A 88 -7.96 17.42 -11.82
CA ALA A 88 -9.15 16.62 -11.56
C ALA A 88 -9.00 15.83 -10.26
N ALA A 89 -10.13 15.40 -9.68
CA ALA A 89 -10.14 14.54 -8.50
C ALA A 89 -9.43 13.21 -8.78
N VAL A 90 -8.84 12.61 -7.75
CA VAL A 90 -8.36 11.22 -7.84
C VAL A 90 -9.57 10.32 -8.03
N ASP A 91 -9.56 9.53 -9.10
CA ASP A 91 -10.71 8.72 -9.56
C ASP A 91 -10.45 7.20 -9.53
N SER A 92 -9.26 6.80 -9.09
CA SER A 92 -8.83 5.41 -9.02
C SER A 92 -8.21 5.11 -7.66
N ASP A 93 -8.77 4.12 -6.95
CA ASP A 93 -8.18 3.56 -5.73
C ASP A 93 -7.09 2.53 -6.08
N PRO A 94 -6.05 2.33 -5.23
CA PRO A 94 -5.07 1.27 -5.41
C PRO A 94 -5.69 -0.11 -5.12
N PRO A 95 -5.66 -1.06 -6.09
CA PRO A 95 -6.01 -2.44 -5.86
C PRO A 95 -5.19 -3.11 -4.75
N ASN A 96 -5.84 -3.94 -3.94
CA ASN A 96 -5.17 -4.81 -2.98
C ASN A 96 -4.15 -5.74 -3.64
N LEU A 97 -3.15 -6.17 -2.86
CA LEU A 97 -2.10 -7.11 -3.23
C LEU A 97 -1.17 -6.62 -4.36
N SER A 98 -1.32 -5.37 -4.78
CA SER A 98 -0.50 -4.75 -5.82
C SER A 98 0.50 -3.78 -5.21
N PHE A 99 1.77 -3.92 -5.59
CA PHE A 99 2.82 -3.00 -5.17
C PHE A 99 2.94 -1.82 -6.13
N TYR A 100 3.10 -0.61 -5.61
CA TYR A 100 3.29 0.60 -6.40
C TYR A 100 4.51 1.39 -5.95
N ASN A 101 5.36 1.81 -6.89
CA ASN A 101 6.51 2.68 -6.58
C ASN A 101 6.05 4.12 -6.44
N GLY A 102 6.41 4.76 -5.32
CA GLY A 102 6.18 6.19 -5.11
C GLY A 102 7.40 7.04 -5.47
N ASN A 103 7.16 8.26 -5.96
CA ASN A 103 8.22 9.23 -6.26
C ASN A 103 7.78 10.66 -5.93
N SER A 104 8.62 11.43 -5.24
CA SER A 104 8.34 12.83 -4.90
C SER A 104 8.28 13.77 -6.11
N ILE A 105 8.76 13.35 -7.27
CA ILE A 105 8.61 14.08 -8.54
C ILE A 105 7.27 13.68 -9.14
N PHE A 106 6.33 14.62 -9.23
CA PHE A 106 5.02 14.36 -9.84
C PHE A 106 5.17 13.84 -11.28
N GLY A 107 4.43 12.78 -11.62
CA GLY A 107 4.52 12.08 -12.90
C GLY A 107 5.58 10.97 -12.97
N SER A 108 6.46 10.82 -11.98
CA SER A 108 7.54 9.80 -11.98
C SER A 108 7.23 8.57 -11.12
N GLY A 109 6.11 8.58 -10.39
CA GLY A 109 5.61 7.43 -9.65
C GLY A 109 4.89 6.45 -10.56
N THR A 110 4.50 5.30 -10.01
CA THR A 110 3.59 4.40 -10.74
C THR A 110 2.25 5.09 -10.98
N GLU A 111 1.70 4.97 -12.17
CA GLU A 111 0.37 5.46 -12.51
C GLU A 111 -0.70 4.42 -12.14
N ILE A 112 -1.80 4.85 -11.54
CA ILE A 112 -2.96 4.00 -11.22
C ILE A 112 -4.18 4.58 -11.92
N GLY A 113 -4.78 3.82 -12.83
CA GLY A 113 -5.79 4.38 -13.73
C GLY A 113 -5.15 5.33 -14.74
N THR A 114 -5.70 6.53 -14.89
CA THR A 114 -5.16 7.57 -15.79
C THR A 114 -5.02 8.88 -15.02
N GLY A 115 -3.86 9.51 -15.07
CA GLY A 115 -3.57 10.79 -14.44
C GLY A 115 -3.28 10.75 -12.93
N ASN A 116 -3.53 9.62 -12.25
CA ASN A 116 -3.19 9.45 -10.84
C ASN A 116 -1.78 8.88 -10.69
N PHE A 117 -0.84 9.67 -10.18
CA PHE A 117 0.54 9.23 -9.94
C PHE A 117 0.80 9.00 -8.46
N VAL A 118 1.47 7.90 -8.12
CA VAL A 118 1.89 7.62 -6.75
C VAL A 118 3.06 8.54 -6.37
N ILE A 119 2.77 9.58 -5.60
CA ILE A 119 3.77 10.56 -5.17
C ILE A 119 4.54 10.12 -3.91
N TYR A 120 4.02 9.11 -3.21
CA TYR A 120 4.57 8.67 -1.94
C TYR A 120 4.18 7.22 -1.64
N ARG A 121 5.13 6.41 -1.18
CA ARG A 121 4.88 5.12 -0.54
C ARG A 121 5.94 4.81 0.53
N SER A 122 5.68 5.15 1.79
CA SER A 122 6.61 4.87 2.90
C SER A 122 5.91 5.10 4.27
N THR A 123 6.69 5.28 5.34
CA THR A 123 6.24 5.30 6.75
C THR A 123 6.32 6.67 7.43
N ALA A 124 6.88 7.69 6.77
CA ALA A 124 6.91 9.08 7.23
C ALA A 124 5.54 9.76 7.13
N ASN A 125 5.37 10.89 7.80
CA ASN A 125 4.10 11.65 7.89
C ASN A 125 4.06 12.91 7.01
N ASN A 126 4.99 13.01 6.07
CA ASN A 126 5.13 14.15 5.19
C ASN A 126 5.89 13.77 3.92
N ILE A 127 5.70 14.57 2.88
CA ILE A 127 6.48 14.55 1.64
C ILE A 127 6.55 15.94 1.04
N THR A 128 7.65 16.27 0.37
CA THR A 128 7.72 17.45 -0.51
C THR A 128 7.63 16.96 -1.94
N VAL A 129 6.58 17.35 -2.64
CA VAL A 129 6.35 17.02 -4.05
C VAL A 129 6.93 18.14 -4.92
N THR A 130 7.56 17.77 -6.03
CA THR A 130 8.14 18.69 -7.02
C THR A 130 7.58 18.41 -8.42
N ASN A 131 8.02 19.18 -9.42
CA ASN A 131 7.56 19.11 -10.81
C ASN A 131 6.07 19.43 -10.96
N LEU A 132 5.60 20.42 -10.21
CA LEU A 132 4.24 20.94 -10.33
C LEU A 132 4.22 22.14 -11.28
N LEU A 133 3.06 22.37 -11.90
CA LEU A 133 2.80 23.58 -12.68
C LEU A 133 2.30 24.71 -11.78
N PRO A 134 2.66 25.97 -12.06
CA PRO A 134 2.17 27.12 -11.30
C PRO A 134 0.67 27.33 -11.54
N ALA A 135 0.00 27.97 -10.57
CA ALA A 135 -1.43 28.28 -10.61
C ALA A 135 -2.33 27.08 -11.00
N THR A 136 -1.92 25.87 -10.63
CA THR A 136 -2.58 24.61 -11.01
C THR A 136 -3.09 23.89 -9.78
N THR A 137 -4.34 23.46 -9.81
CA THR A 137 -4.93 22.64 -8.75
C THR A 137 -4.51 21.20 -8.90
N TYR A 138 -4.05 20.60 -7.81
CA TYR A 138 -3.76 19.19 -7.69
C TYR A 138 -4.64 18.58 -6.60
N HIS A 139 -5.22 17.43 -6.91
CA HIS A 139 -6.02 16.65 -5.97
C HIS A 139 -5.20 15.45 -5.51
N ILE A 140 -5.36 15.08 -4.24
CA ILE A 140 -4.66 13.95 -3.65
C ILE A 140 -5.64 13.01 -2.96
N ALA A 141 -5.26 11.74 -2.87
CA ALA A 141 -5.90 10.75 -2.03
C ALA A 141 -4.83 9.97 -1.26
N ALA A 142 -4.98 9.88 0.06
CA ALA A 142 -4.06 9.17 0.95
C ALA A 142 -4.68 7.85 1.45
N TYR A 143 -3.92 6.77 1.31
CA TYR A 143 -4.34 5.41 1.66
C TYR A 143 -3.37 4.82 2.69
N GLU A 144 -3.90 4.33 3.79
CA GLU A 144 -3.15 3.47 4.71
C GLU A 144 -3.02 2.07 4.11
N TYR A 145 -1.87 1.42 4.31
CA TYR A 145 -1.70 0.02 3.91
C TYR A 145 -0.96 -0.85 4.95
N ASN A 146 -1.27 -2.15 4.93
CA ASN A 146 -0.54 -3.19 5.65
C ASN A 146 0.13 -4.15 4.68
N GLY A 147 1.41 -4.47 4.91
CA GLY A 147 2.17 -5.41 4.08
C GLY A 147 3.14 -4.73 3.10
N SER A 148 4.24 -5.41 2.77
CA SER A 148 5.33 -4.85 1.98
C SER A 148 5.30 -5.23 0.50
N VAL A 149 4.99 -6.50 0.18
CA VAL A 149 4.98 -7.05 -1.20
C VAL A 149 3.56 -7.08 -1.79
N GLY A 150 2.60 -7.64 -1.05
CA GLY A 150 1.18 -7.65 -1.38
C GLY A 150 0.38 -6.83 -0.37
N PRO A 151 0.41 -5.50 -0.45
CA PRO A 151 -0.22 -4.64 0.54
C PRO A 151 -1.75 -4.73 0.49
N MET A 152 -2.38 -4.70 1.66
CA MET A 152 -3.81 -4.47 1.82
C MET A 152 -4.05 -2.99 2.06
N TYR A 153 -4.75 -2.34 1.15
CA TYR A 153 -5.08 -0.91 1.20
C TYR A 153 -6.41 -0.67 1.89
N ARG A 154 -6.47 0.40 2.70
CA ARG A 154 -7.72 0.93 3.22
C ARG A 154 -8.32 1.90 2.21
N VAL A 155 -9.47 1.54 1.64
CA VAL A 155 -10.23 2.34 0.67
C VAL A 155 -11.61 2.72 1.24
N PRO A 156 -12.22 3.85 0.81
CA PRO A 156 -11.64 4.88 -0.05
C PRO A 156 -10.55 5.68 0.68
N GLY A 157 -9.69 6.35 -0.09
CA GLY A 157 -8.63 7.22 0.42
C GLY A 157 -9.18 8.52 1.00
N VAL A 158 -8.41 9.15 1.88
CA VAL A 158 -8.73 10.50 2.39
C VAL A 158 -8.25 11.53 1.39
N THR A 159 -9.17 12.36 0.90
CA THR A 159 -8.90 13.30 -0.18
C THR A 159 -8.66 14.72 0.32
N ALA A 160 -7.84 15.46 -0.43
CA ALA A 160 -7.63 16.90 -0.26
C ALA A 160 -7.17 17.49 -1.60
N SER A 161 -7.13 18.82 -1.70
CA SER A 161 -6.60 19.50 -2.89
C SER A 161 -5.86 20.77 -2.52
N ILE A 162 -4.94 21.17 -3.38
CA ILE A 162 -4.15 22.39 -3.24
C ILE A 162 -3.92 23.02 -4.62
N THR A 163 -3.95 24.34 -4.69
CA THR A 163 -3.53 25.11 -5.86
C THR A 163 -2.13 25.67 -5.61
N THR A 164 -1.20 25.42 -6.53
CA THR A 164 0.15 25.99 -6.47
C THR A 164 0.13 27.50 -6.64
N ALA A 165 1.17 28.17 -6.13
CA ALA A 165 1.29 29.62 -6.30
C ALA A 165 1.44 29.98 -7.79
N ALA A 166 1.01 31.19 -8.17
CA ALA A 166 1.33 31.72 -9.50
C ALA A 166 2.85 31.88 -9.66
N ALA A 167 3.33 31.77 -10.90
CA ALA A 167 4.71 32.13 -11.20
C ALA A 167 4.90 33.64 -10.93
N LEU A 168 5.92 33.99 -10.14
CA LEU A 168 6.27 35.38 -9.94
C LEU A 168 6.83 35.91 -11.27
N LEU A 169 6.05 36.69 -12.00
CA LEU A 169 6.58 37.49 -13.11
C LEU A 169 7.34 38.66 -12.47
N LEU A 170 8.68 38.60 -12.48
CA LEU A 170 9.49 39.78 -12.22
C LEU A 170 9.13 40.80 -13.32
N ARG A 171 8.43 41.88 -12.93
CA ARG A 171 8.23 43.06 -13.76
C ARG A 171 9.39 44.02 -13.55
#